data_AF-A0AAW2HD93-F1
#
_entry.id   AF-A0AAW2HD93-F1
#
_cell.length_a   1.000
_cell.length_b   1.000
_cell.length_c   1.000
_cell.angle_alpha   90.00
_cell.angle_beta   90.00
_cell.angle_gamma   90.00
#
_symmetry.space_group_name_H-M   'P 1'
#
loop_
_entity.id
_entity.type
_entity.pdbx_description
1 polymer ?
#
loop_
_entity_poly.entity_id
_entity_poly.type
_entity_poly.pdbx_seq_one_letter_code
_entity_poly.pdbx_strand_id
1 'polypeptide(L)'
;MVIKTFDAKGNKIFINLCKVDEIPEPKEKTESELLSLLESDDITDYRVPLSMLDPHDELDKCKFYFRAGKPAVVYDVAINTRFFEKIKDNQVFRDFVLEVIQQGLENKYDIELQKGGYVILRNRSSIGDLKPHRIRSITGPYKPPKRLIEEISPSEVEPRKHINFRLSRKDDMLLGEFHLPTIVSFCTYRRKKNRFIQHL
;
A
#
# COMPACT_ATOMS: atom_id res chain seq x y z
N MET A 1 -10.29 10.26 6.26
CA MET A 1 -10.31 11.20 7.41
C MET A 1 -8.90 11.30 7.97
N VAL A 2 -8.54 12.39 8.65
CA VAL A 2 -7.20 12.55 9.23
C VAL A 2 -7.28 12.45 10.74
N ILE A 3 -6.43 11.60 11.30
CA ILE A 3 -6.26 11.43 12.74
C ILE A 3 -4.92 12.05 13.12
N LYS A 4 -4.92 12.89 14.14
CA LYS A 4 -3.73 13.44 14.76
C LYS A 4 -3.48 12.73 16.08
N THR A 5 -2.27 12.23 16.26
CA THR A 5 -1.78 11.65 17.51
C THR A 5 -0.33 12.11 17.74
N PHE A 6 0.31 11.56 18.78
CA PHE A 6 1.70 11.83 19.12
C PHE A 6 2.43 10.52 19.37
N ASP A 7 3.75 10.51 19.17
CA ASP A 7 4.60 9.43 19.67
C ASP A 7 4.88 9.60 21.17
N ALA A 8 5.52 8.61 21.78
CA ALA A 8 5.96 8.67 23.17
C ALA A 8 6.93 9.83 23.47
N LYS A 9 7.59 10.40 22.44
CA LYS A 9 8.52 11.54 22.53
C LYS A 9 7.81 12.90 22.37
N GLY A 10 6.49 12.91 22.11
CA GLY A 10 5.70 14.12 21.90
C GLY A 10 5.80 14.71 20.48
N ASN A 11 6.37 13.99 19.52
CA ASN A 11 6.37 14.38 18.11
C ASN A 11 4.99 14.14 17.50
N LYS A 12 4.60 15.00 16.55
CA LYS A 12 3.30 14.89 15.89
C LYS A 12 3.30 13.76 14.88
N ILE A 13 2.24 12.95 14.94
CA ILE A 13 1.95 11.93 13.96
C ILE A 13 0.57 12.20 13.38
N PHE A 14 0.47 12.08 12.05
CA PHE A 14 -0.81 12.08 11.34
C PHE A 14 -1.05 10.72 10.71
N ILE A 15 -2.29 10.26 10.76
CA ILE A 15 -2.75 9.05 10.08
C ILE A 15 -3.83 9.49 9.11
N ASN A 16 -3.56 9.35 7.82
CA ASN A 16 -4.54 9.49 6.76
C ASN A 16 -5.29 8.16 6.64
N LEU A 17 -6.53 8.12 7.14
CA LEU A 17 -7.41 6.98 6.94
C LEU A 17 -8.19 7.15 5.63
N CYS A 18 -7.71 6.45 4.60
CA CYS A 18 -8.22 6.40 3.24
C CYS A 18 -9.25 5.27 3.07
N LYS A 19 -9.98 5.34 1.96
CA LYS A 19 -11.02 4.37 1.60
C LYS A 19 -10.83 3.88 0.17
N VAL A 20 -11.03 2.59 -0.05
CA VAL A 20 -10.76 1.91 -1.32
C VAL A 20 -11.68 0.69 -1.44
N ASP A 21 -12.14 0.36 -2.65
CA ASP A 21 -13.11 -0.73 -2.85
C ASP A 21 -12.42 -2.10 -3.00
N GLU A 22 -11.14 -2.11 -3.36
CA GLU A 22 -10.35 -3.31 -3.62
C GLU A 22 -9.97 -4.08 -2.34
N ILE A 23 -10.04 -3.43 -1.17
CA ILE A 23 -9.85 -4.09 0.12
C ILE A 23 -11.17 -4.78 0.51
N PRO A 24 -11.17 -6.08 0.87
CA PRO A 24 -12.38 -6.77 1.26
C PRO A 24 -12.99 -6.17 2.54
N GLU A 25 -14.32 -6.19 2.61
CA GLU A 25 -15.05 -5.81 3.83
C GLU A 25 -14.73 -6.79 4.98
N PRO A 26 -14.60 -6.31 6.23
CA PRO A 26 -14.52 -7.20 7.38
C PRO A 26 -15.86 -7.93 7.58
N LYS A 27 -15.84 -8.98 8.41
CA LYS A 27 -17.07 -9.68 8.80
C LYS A 27 -18.07 -8.67 9.39
N GLU A 28 -19.33 -8.80 9.04
CA GLU A 28 -20.34 -7.91 9.60
C GLU A 28 -20.57 -8.27 11.08
N LYS A 29 -20.63 -7.23 11.91
CA LYS A 29 -20.83 -7.31 13.37
C LYS A 29 -21.67 -6.14 13.83
N THR A 30 -22.51 -6.36 14.83
CA THR A 30 -23.23 -5.28 15.53
C THR A 30 -22.33 -4.63 16.59
N GLU A 31 -22.74 -3.48 17.12
CA GLU A 31 -22.00 -2.82 18.21
C GLU A 31 -21.96 -3.69 19.47
N SER A 32 -23.09 -4.29 19.86
CA SER A 32 -23.16 -5.17 21.04
C SER A 32 -22.29 -6.41 20.89
N GLU A 33 -22.24 -7.00 19.70
CA GLU A 33 -21.33 -8.12 19.40
C GLU A 33 -19.87 -7.69 19.48
N LEU A 34 -19.51 -6.51 18.98
CA LEU A 34 -18.14 -6.00 19.05
C LEU A 34 -17.72 -5.76 20.51
N LEU A 35 -18.58 -5.16 21.32
CA LEU A 35 -18.31 -4.94 22.74
C LEU A 35 -18.14 -6.26 23.50
N SER A 36 -19.02 -7.23 23.23
CA SER A 36 -18.92 -8.57 23.84
C SER A 36 -17.60 -9.26 23.47
N LEU A 37 -17.11 -9.06 22.24
CA LEU A 37 -15.81 -9.59 21.82
C LEU A 37 -14.63 -8.90 22.52
N LEU A 38 -14.72 -7.60 22.78
CA LEU A 38 -13.69 -6.85 23.51
C LEU A 38 -13.60 -7.26 24.99
N GLU A 39 -14.70 -7.72 25.58
CA GLU A 39 -14.75 -8.24 26.95
C GLU A 39 -14.34 -9.71 27.05
N SER A 40 -14.39 -10.45 25.94
CA SER A 40 -14.01 -11.87 25.90
C SER A 40 -12.50 -12.06 25.84
N ASP A 41 -12.01 -13.19 26.37
CA ASP A 41 -10.59 -13.56 26.32
C ASP A 41 -10.12 -13.99 24.92
N ASP A 42 -11.04 -14.26 23.99
CA ASP A 42 -10.78 -14.75 22.64
C ASP A 42 -10.84 -13.62 21.58
N ILE A 43 -9.88 -12.69 21.66
CA ILE A 43 -9.80 -11.48 20.81
C ILE A 43 -9.54 -11.80 19.31
N THR A 44 -9.24 -13.06 18.97
CA THR A 44 -8.83 -13.45 17.60
C THR A 44 -9.94 -13.49 16.56
N ASP A 45 -11.20 -13.38 16.99
CA ASP A 45 -12.38 -13.67 16.17
C ASP A 45 -12.79 -12.55 15.21
N TYR A 46 -12.35 -11.31 15.45
CA TYR A 46 -12.64 -10.18 14.57
C TYR A 46 -11.41 -9.63 13.89
N ARG A 47 -11.42 -9.62 12.55
CA ARG A 47 -10.30 -9.19 11.71
C ARG A 47 -10.75 -8.07 10.78
N VAL A 48 -9.96 -7.00 10.76
CA VAL A 48 -10.18 -5.83 9.89
C VAL A 48 -9.10 -5.83 8.80
N PRO A 49 -9.45 -6.11 7.53
CA PRO A 49 -8.53 -5.96 6.41
C PRO A 49 -8.16 -4.49 6.21
N LEU A 50 -6.86 -4.20 6.12
CA LEU A 50 -6.34 -2.87 5.87
C LEU A 50 -5.04 -2.92 5.07
N SER A 51 -4.65 -1.77 4.50
CA SER A 51 -3.36 -1.58 3.82
C SER A 51 -2.62 -0.40 4.45
N MET A 52 -1.32 -0.56 4.74
CA MET A 52 -0.47 0.51 5.27
C MET A 52 0.68 0.80 4.31
N LEU A 53 0.85 2.05 3.91
CA LEU A 53 2.01 2.51 3.15
C LEU A 53 3.17 2.91 4.04
N ASP A 54 4.35 3.03 3.43
CA ASP A 54 5.53 3.55 4.11
C ASP A 54 5.29 4.99 4.58
N PRO A 55 5.80 5.34 5.77
CA PRO A 55 5.66 6.69 6.30
C PRO A 55 6.32 7.72 5.40
N HIS A 56 5.81 8.95 5.47
CA HIS A 56 6.45 10.11 4.83
C HIS A 56 6.41 11.33 5.74
N ASP A 57 7.40 12.19 5.57
CA ASP A 57 7.57 13.41 6.37
C ASP A 57 6.82 14.58 5.72
N GLU A 58 6.03 15.27 6.52
CA GLU A 58 5.28 16.45 6.10
C GLU A 58 5.46 17.58 7.11
N LEU A 59 5.18 18.81 6.66
CA LEU A 59 5.16 19.98 7.53
C LEU A 59 3.73 20.26 8.01
N ASP A 60 3.53 20.34 9.33
CA ASP A 60 2.26 20.80 9.87
C ASP A 60 1.99 22.27 9.47
N LYS A 61 0.72 22.66 9.34
CA LYS A 61 0.35 24.05 9.04
C LYS A 61 0.89 24.97 10.13
N CYS A 62 1.75 25.91 9.73
CA CYS A 62 2.07 27.05 10.58
C CYS A 62 1.05 28.18 10.33
N LYS A 63 0.56 28.79 11.40
CA LYS A 63 -0.35 29.95 11.31
C LYS A 63 0.37 31.26 10.97
N PHE A 64 1.69 31.27 11.01
CA PHE A 64 2.50 32.48 10.80
C PHE A 64 3.32 32.35 9.52
N TYR A 65 3.14 33.30 8.60
CA TYR A 65 3.83 33.35 7.30
C TYR A 65 5.36 33.34 7.41
N PHE A 66 5.91 33.67 8.58
CA PHE A 66 7.35 33.74 8.86
C PHE A 66 7.90 32.54 9.66
N ARG A 67 7.08 31.52 9.96
CA ARG A 67 7.55 30.30 10.63
C ARG A 67 7.19 29.08 9.80
N ALA A 68 8.19 28.24 9.51
CA ALA A 68 7.95 26.92 8.94
C ALA A 68 7.09 26.06 9.89
N GLY A 69 6.31 25.17 9.30
CA GLY A 69 5.61 24.12 10.03
C GLY A 69 6.55 23.29 10.90
N LYS A 70 6.04 22.68 11.97
CA LYS A 70 6.81 21.64 12.67
C LYS A 70 6.78 20.37 11.80
N PRO A 71 7.90 19.65 11.65
CA PRO A 71 7.91 18.36 10.97
C PRO A 71 7.00 17.37 11.71
N ALA A 72 6.32 16.54 10.94
CA ALA A 72 5.44 15.49 11.42
C ALA A 72 5.51 14.30 10.48
N VAL A 73 5.38 13.10 11.05
CA VAL A 73 5.34 11.86 10.26
C VAL A 73 3.89 11.55 9.89
N VAL A 74 3.66 11.14 8.65
CA VAL A 74 2.35 10.79 8.11
C VAL A 74 2.32 9.33 7.72
N TYR A 75 1.28 8.62 8.16
CA TYR A 75 0.99 7.25 7.77
C TYR A 75 -0.29 7.21 6.93
N ASP A 76 -0.21 6.64 5.73
CA ASP A 76 -1.37 6.40 4.87
C ASP A 76 -1.90 4.98 5.08
N VAL A 77 -3.14 4.88 5.56
CA VAL A 77 -3.82 3.62 5.86
C VAL A 77 -5.13 3.56 5.10
N ALA A 78 -5.37 2.50 4.34
CA ALA A 78 -6.61 2.30 3.60
C ALA A 78 -7.41 1.14 4.16
N ILE A 79 -8.73 1.32 4.19
CA ILE A 79 -9.74 0.28 4.51
C ILE A 79 -10.81 0.24 3.42
N ASN A 80 -11.68 -0.77 3.47
CA ASN A 80 -12.82 -0.86 2.55
C ASN A 80 -13.72 0.38 2.62
N THR A 81 -14.22 0.87 1.47
CA THR A 81 -15.11 2.03 1.38
C THR A 81 -16.40 1.93 2.19
N ARG A 82 -17.12 0.80 2.14
CA ARG A 82 -18.37 0.64 2.90
C ARG A 82 -18.10 0.59 4.39
N PHE A 83 -17.05 -0.13 4.77
CA PHE A 83 -16.61 -0.17 6.16
C PHE A 83 -16.16 1.21 6.67
N PHE A 84 -15.51 2.02 5.81
CA PHE A 84 -15.16 3.40 6.12
C PHE A 84 -16.38 4.26 6.47
N GLU A 85 -17.48 4.16 5.72
CA GLU A 85 -18.69 4.93 6.03
C GLU A 85 -19.32 4.45 7.36
N LYS A 86 -19.31 3.13 7.64
CA LYS A 86 -19.77 2.60 8.93
C LYS A 86 -19.00 3.19 10.12
N ILE A 87 -17.66 3.18 10.08
CA ILE A 87 -16.84 3.71 11.19
C ILE A 87 -16.96 5.24 11.32
N LYS A 88 -17.33 5.94 10.25
CA LYS A 88 -17.47 7.39 10.27
C LYS A 88 -18.64 7.79 11.16
N ASP A 89 -19.75 7.08 11.05
CA ASP A 89 -20.99 7.37 11.76
C ASP A 89 -21.07 6.65 13.13
N ASN A 90 -20.28 5.60 13.32
CA ASN A 90 -20.30 4.76 14.52
C ASN A 90 -19.04 4.93 15.38
N GLN A 91 -19.17 5.56 16.56
CA GLN A 91 -18.02 5.83 17.43
C GLN A 91 -17.35 4.56 17.96
N VAL A 92 -18.11 3.54 18.35
CA VAL A 92 -17.55 2.30 18.93
C VAL A 92 -16.66 1.60 17.90
N PHE A 93 -17.16 1.44 16.68
CA PHE A 93 -16.37 0.88 15.58
C PHE A 93 -15.18 1.76 15.21
N ARG A 94 -15.33 3.09 15.26
CA ARG A 94 -14.24 4.03 14.98
C ARG A 94 -13.10 3.88 15.96
N ASP A 95 -13.41 3.90 17.26
CA ASP A 95 -12.42 3.80 18.33
C ASP A 95 -11.69 2.45 18.25
N PHE A 96 -12.43 1.35 18.05
CA PHE A 96 -11.85 0.03 17.82
C PHE A 96 -10.90 -0.01 16.61
N VAL A 97 -11.33 0.48 15.44
CA VAL A 97 -10.50 0.43 14.22
C VAL A 97 -9.27 1.30 14.35
N LEU A 98 -9.38 2.48 14.98
CA LEU A 98 -8.23 3.34 15.21
C LEU A 98 -7.22 2.73 16.18
N GLU A 99 -7.68 2.00 17.19
CA GLU A 99 -6.83 1.24 18.09
C GLU A 99 -6.08 0.12 17.33
N VAL A 100 -6.78 -0.67 16.51
CA VAL A 100 -6.18 -1.70 15.66
C VAL A 100 -5.13 -1.10 14.71
N ILE A 101 -5.42 0.07 14.13
CA ILE A 101 -4.47 0.78 13.26
C ILE A 101 -3.25 1.22 14.05
N GLN A 102 -3.43 1.84 15.23
CA GLN A 102 -2.31 2.30 16.06
C GLN A 102 -1.39 1.14 16.45
N GLN A 103 -1.95 0.04 16.97
CA GLN A 103 -1.18 -1.16 17.29
C GLN A 103 -0.50 -1.76 16.06
N GLY A 104 -1.17 -1.75 14.90
CA GLY A 104 -0.57 -2.19 13.65
C GLY A 104 0.60 -1.31 13.20
N LEU A 105 0.54 0.00 13.42
CA LEU A 105 1.65 0.92 13.13
C LEU A 105 2.81 0.71 14.09
N GLU A 106 2.54 0.59 15.39
CA GLU A 106 3.55 0.30 16.42
C GLU A 106 4.32 -0.97 16.07
N ASN A 107 3.60 -2.05 15.77
CA ASN A 107 4.21 -3.34 15.41
C ASN A 107 4.96 -3.32 14.08
N LYS A 108 4.44 -2.61 13.06
CA LYS A 108 5.03 -2.62 11.71
C LYS A 108 6.28 -1.75 11.62
N TYR A 109 6.30 -0.62 12.32
CA TYR A 109 7.36 0.39 12.21
C TYR A 109 8.24 0.51 13.46
N ASP A 110 8.00 -0.33 14.48
CA ASP A 110 8.74 -0.32 15.75
C ASP A 110 8.71 1.07 16.40
N ILE A 111 7.51 1.64 16.50
CA ILE A 111 7.26 2.95 17.11
C ILE A 111 6.37 2.79 18.34
N GLU A 112 6.40 3.77 19.23
CA GLU A 112 5.49 3.85 20.37
C GLU A 112 4.59 5.08 20.23
N LEU A 113 3.28 4.85 20.21
CA LEU A 113 2.28 5.91 20.14
C LEU A 113 1.79 6.27 21.56
N GLN A 114 1.47 7.55 21.76
CA GLN A 114 0.93 8.01 23.02
C GLN A 114 -0.47 7.41 23.25
N LYS A 115 -0.60 6.66 24.34
CA LYS A 115 -1.88 6.12 24.81
C LYS A 115 -2.71 7.25 25.43
N GLY A 116 -4.04 7.22 25.23
CA GLY A 116 -4.95 8.15 25.91
C GLY A 116 -5.61 9.21 25.03
N GLY A 117 -5.62 9.03 23.70
CA GLY A 117 -6.57 9.70 22.82
C GLY A 117 -5.97 10.25 21.55
N TYR A 118 -6.84 10.44 20.56
CA TYR A 118 -6.52 10.97 19.25
C TYR A 118 -7.44 12.15 18.93
N VAL A 119 -7.06 12.99 17.95
CA VAL A 119 -7.91 14.08 17.47
C VAL A 119 -8.19 13.89 15.99
N ILE A 120 -9.47 13.74 15.62
CA ILE A 120 -9.88 13.77 14.21
C ILE A 120 -9.93 15.22 13.73
N LEU A 121 -9.19 15.52 12.67
CA LEU A 121 -9.19 16.85 12.07
C LEU A 121 -10.48 17.05 11.26
N ARG A 122 -11.20 18.14 11.51
CA ARG A 122 -12.48 18.45 10.84
C ARG A 122 -12.30 19.12 9.47
N ASN A 123 -11.26 19.93 9.32
CA ASN A 123 -11.05 20.80 8.15
C ASN A 123 -9.96 20.26 7.20
N ARG A 124 -9.65 18.96 7.29
CA ARG A 124 -8.61 18.28 6.52
C ARG A 124 -9.06 16.86 6.19
N SER A 125 -9.00 16.49 4.91
CA SER A 125 -9.27 15.13 4.44
C SER A 125 -8.01 14.27 4.33
N SER A 126 -6.85 14.89 4.06
CA SER A 126 -5.51 14.30 4.06
C SER A 126 -4.43 15.31 4.49
N ILE A 127 -3.27 14.79 4.90
CA ILE A 127 -2.01 15.52 5.04
C ILE A 127 -1.05 15.00 3.97
N GLY A 128 -0.46 15.90 3.19
CA GLY A 128 0.40 15.55 2.07
C GLY A 128 -0.37 15.00 0.85
N ASP A 129 0.40 14.56 -0.13
CA ASP A 129 -0.09 13.92 -1.34
C ASP A 129 -0.31 12.42 -1.10
N LEU A 130 -1.54 11.95 -1.33
CA LEU A 130 -1.89 10.54 -1.14
C LEU A 130 -1.26 9.68 -2.24
N LYS A 131 -0.53 8.64 -1.81
CA LYS A 131 0.08 7.66 -2.70
C LYS A 131 -0.88 6.49 -2.98
N PRO A 132 -0.80 5.86 -4.16
CA PRO A 132 -1.66 4.72 -4.49
C PRO A 132 -1.28 3.48 -3.66
N HIS A 133 -2.29 2.80 -3.12
CA HIS A 133 -2.10 1.52 -2.43
C HIS A 133 -1.90 0.36 -3.41
N ARG A 134 -0.89 -0.48 -3.17
CA ARG A 134 -0.69 -1.73 -3.93
C ARG A 134 -1.50 -2.86 -3.30
N ILE A 135 -2.72 -3.05 -3.77
CA ILE A 135 -3.62 -4.11 -3.29
C ILE A 135 -3.62 -5.27 -4.27
N ARG A 136 -3.38 -6.48 -3.77
CA ARG A 136 -3.44 -7.70 -4.58
C ARG A 136 -4.90 -8.12 -4.69
N SER A 137 -5.46 -8.05 -5.90
CA SER A 137 -6.78 -8.63 -6.19
C SER A 137 -6.69 -10.16 -6.03
N ILE A 138 -7.53 -10.70 -5.15
CA ILE A 138 -7.75 -12.16 -5.00
C ILE A 138 -8.71 -12.67 -6.10
N THR A 139 -9.35 -11.77 -6.85
CA THR A 139 -10.36 -12.08 -7.89
C THR A 139 -9.80 -12.65 -9.20
N GLY A 140 -8.53 -13.05 -9.24
CA GLY A 140 -8.02 -13.94 -10.29
C GLY A 140 -8.31 -15.41 -9.96
N PRO A 141 -8.38 -16.32 -10.95
CA PRO A 141 -8.41 -17.75 -10.66
C PRO A 141 -7.22 -18.06 -9.74
N TYR A 142 -7.47 -18.81 -8.66
CA TYR A 142 -6.41 -19.29 -7.77
C TYR A 142 -5.34 -19.97 -8.61
N LYS A 143 -4.23 -19.26 -8.86
CA LYS A 143 -3.05 -19.87 -9.44
C LYS A 143 -2.31 -20.43 -8.24
N PRO A 144 -2.28 -21.76 -8.04
CA PRO A 144 -1.41 -22.32 -7.02
C PRO A 144 -0.01 -21.73 -7.24
N PRO A 145 0.73 -21.41 -6.16
CA PRO A 145 2.10 -20.96 -6.32
C PRO A 145 2.81 -21.96 -7.22
N LYS A 146 3.31 -21.50 -8.37
CA LYS A 146 4.10 -22.35 -9.25
C LYS A 146 5.22 -22.92 -8.40
N ARG A 147 5.34 -24.24 -8.35
CA ARG A 147 6.47 -24.89 -7.67
C ARG A 147 7.72 -24.31 -8.31
N LEU A 148 8.64 -23.76 -7.51
CA LEU A 148 9.90 -23.21 -8.03
C LEU A 148 10.77 -24.31 -8.68
N ILE A 149 10.53 -25.56 -8.28
CA ILE A 149 11.24 -26.75 -8.75
C ILE A 149 10.18 -27.79 -9.13
N GLU A 150 10.26 -28.29 -10.35
CA GLU A 150 9.41 -29.33 -10.92
C GLU A 150 10.34 -30.39 -11.53
N GLU A 151 10.11 -31.67 -11.24
CA GLU A 151 10.89 -32.74 -11.85
C GLU A 151 10.55 -32.82 -13.34
N ILE A 152 11.58 -32.73 -14.18
CA ILE A 152 11.42 -32.77 -15.64
C ILE A 152 11.08 -34.21 -16.01
N SER A 153 9.84 -34.48 -16.42
CA SER A 153 9.53 -35.72 -17.13
C SER A 153 10.29 -35.72 -18.46
N PRO A 154 10.96 -36.82 -18.87
CA PRO A 154 11.90 -36.82 -20.02
C PRO A 154 11.32 -36.41 -21.38
N SER A 155 10.01 -36.21 -21.50
CA SER A 155 9.29 -36.16 -22.78
C SER A 155 8.96 -34.79 -23.34
N GLU A 156 9.25 -33.66 -22.67
CA GLU A 156 9.01 -32.33 -23.25
C GLU A 156 10.14 -31.35 -22.92
N VAL A 157 11.32 -31.59 -23.51
CA VAL A 157 12.34 -30.53 -23.60
C VAL A 157 12.04 -29.74 -24.88
N GLU A 158 11.27 -28.65 -24.75
CA GLU A 158 11.31 -27.64 -25.80
C GLU A 158 12.77 -27.19 -25.99
N PRO A 159 13.27 -27.09 -27.23
CA PRO A 159 14.65 -26.71 -27.48
C PRO A 159 14.89 -25.35 -26.85
N ARG A 160 15.85 -25.28 -25.91
CA ARG A 160 16.27 -24.03 -25.27
C ARG A 160 16.51 -23.02 -26.40
N LYS A 161 15.84 -21.87 -26.34
CA LYS A 161 16.08 -20.77 -27.29
C LYS A 161 17.55 -20.36 -27.15
N HIS A 162 18.38 -20.84 -28.06
CA HIS A 162 19.79 -20.51 -28.06
C HIS A 162 19.93 -19.00 -28.31
N ILE A 163 20.49 -18.28 -27.35
CA ILE A 163 20.95 -16.92 -27.59
C ILE A 163 22.16 -17.05 -28.49
N ASN A 164 22.02 -16.61 -29.74
CA ASN A 164 23.13 -16.57 -30.67
C ASN A 164 24.10 -15.49 -30.19
N PHE A 165 25.31 -15.88 -29.83
CA PHE A 165 26.38 -14.95 -29.51
C PHE A 165 27.54 -15.15 -30.48
N ARG A 166 28.18 -14.05 -30.87
CA ARG A 166 29.36 -14.05 -31.73
C ARG A 166 30.50 -13.39 -30.98
N LEU A 167 31.59 -14.13 -30.78
CA LEU A 167 32.83 -13.58 -30.27
C LEU A 167 33.75 -13.24 -31.45
N SER A 168 34.36 -12.06 -31.41
CA SER A 168 35.37 -11.65 -32.37
C SER A 168 36.52 -10.98 -31.65
N ARG A 169 37.73 -11.11 -32.17
CA ARG A 169 38.90 -10.41 -31.66
C ARG A 169 39.18 -9.22 -32.55
N LYS A 170 39.26 -8.03 -31.96
CA LYS A 170 39.64 -6.81 -32.66
C LYS A 170 40.74 -6.16 -31.85
N ASP A 171 41.91 -6.06 -32.46
CA ASP A 171 43.15 -5.69 -31.80
C ASP A 171 43.43 -6.61 -30.58
N ASP A 172 43.74 -6.04 -29.42
CA ASP A 172 43.98 -6.77 -28.16
C ASP A 172 42.71 -7.01 -27.32
N MET A 173 41.51 -6.76 -27.86
CA MET A 173 40.25 -6.96 -27.14
C MET A 173 39.38 -8.05 -27.78
N LEU A 174 38.65 -8.77 -26.93
CA LEU A 174 37.57 -9.69 -27.30
C LEU A 174 36.24 -8.95 -27.24
N LEU A 175 35.55 -8.86 -28.37
CA LEU A 175 34.21 -8.31 -28.49
C LEU A 175 33.18 -9.45 -28.57
N GLY A 176 32.17 -9.41 -27.71
CA GLY A 176 31.03 -10.31 -27.75
C GLY A 176 29.76 -9.58 -28.18
N GLU A 177 29.14 -10.03 -29.27
CA GLU A 177 27.85 -9.56 -29.74
C GLU A 177 26.76 -10.59 -29.42
N PHE A 178 25.70 -10.16 -28.72
CA PHE A 178 24.56 -11.02 -28.37
C PHE A 178 23.36 -10.64 -29.22
N HIS A 179 22.85 -11.58 -30.02
CA HIS A 179 21.62 -11.41 -30.76
C HIS A 179 20.45 -11.88 -29.90
N LEU A 180 19.81 -10.92 -29.22
CA LEU A 180 18.60 -11.17 -28.45
C LEU A 180 17.39 -11.20 -29.41
N PRO A 181 16.48 -12.17 -29.29
CA PRO A 181 15.24 -12.17 -30.05
C PRO A 181 14.38 -10.96 -29.65
N THR A 182 13.73 -10.34 -30.64
CA THR A 182 12.91 -9.13 -30.44
C THR A 182 11.80 -9.39 -29.41
N ILE A 183 11.88 -8.72 -28.27
CA ILE A 183 10.83 -8.77 -27.25
C ILE A 183 9.67 -7.92 -27.74
N VAL A 184 8.54 -8.56 -28.10
CA VAL A 184 7.30 -7.83 -28.37
C VAL A 184 6.75 -7.34 -27.02
N SER A 185 7.04 -6.09 -26.69
CA SER A 185 6.45 -5.42 -25.53
C SER A 185 4.99 -5.08 -25.83
N PHE A 186 4.05 -5.85 -25.29
CA PHE A 186 2.65 -5.43 -25.21
C PHE A 186 2.50 -4.40 -24.08
N CYS A 187 2.75 -3.13 -24.41
CA CYS A 187 2.37 -2.00 -23.58
C CYS A 187 1.12 -1.37 -24.21
N THR A 188 -0.07 -1.72 -23.72
CA THR A 188 -1.31 -1.06 -24.12
C THR A 188 -1.42 0.29 -23.39
N TYR A 189 -0.76 1.32 -23.92
CA TYR A 189 -1.04 2.69 -23.55
C TYR A 189 -1.95 3.33 -24.62
N ARG A 190 -3.22 3.52 -24.28
CA ARG A 190 -4.22 4.18 -25.11
C ARG A 190 -3.92 5.69 -25.15
N ARG A 191 -3.08 6.13 -26.08
CA ARG A 191 -2.84 7.56 -26.36
C ARG A 191 -3.74 8.03 -27.50
N LYS A 192 -4.60 9.01 -27.18
CA LYS A 192 -5.42 9.78 -28.11
C LYS A 192 -4.56 10.34 -29.25
N LYS A 193 -5.07 10.24 -30.49
CA LYS A 193 -4.57 10.94 -31.67
C LYS A 193 -4.37 12.43 -31.36
N ASN A 194 -3.16 12.93 -31.55
CA ASN A 194 -2.95 14.28 -32.06
C ASN A 194 -1.85 14.21 -33.12
N ARG A 195 -2.24 14.54 -34.35
CA ARG A 195 -1.32 14.78 -35.47
C ARG A 195 -0.52 16.04 -35.16
N PHE A 196 0.79 15.99 -35.31
CA PHE A 196 1.56 17.13 -35.79
C PHE A 196 2.55 16.62 -36.83
N ILE A 197 2.38 17.12 -38.04
CA ILE A 197 3.30 16.99 -39.17
C ILE A 197 4.29 18.14 -39.01
N GLN A 198 5.59 17.86 -39.04
CA GLN A 198 6.57 18.81 -39.53
C GLN A 198 7.49 18.07 -40.49
N HIS A 199 7.41 18.48 -41.77
CA HIS A 199 8.48 18.32 -42.72
C HIS A 199 9.61 19.31 -42.39
N LEU A 200 10.80 18.96 -42.88
CA LEU A 200 12.07 19.71 -42.88
C LEU A 200 11.94 21.24 -42.82
#